data_AF-W5NFA0-F1
#
_entry.id   AF-W5NFA0-F1
#
_cell.length_a   1.000
_cell.length_b   1.000
_cell.length_c   1.000
_cell.angle_alpha   90.00
_cell.angle_beta   90.00
_cell.angle_gamma   90.00
#
_symmetry.space_group_name_H-M   'P 1'
#
loop_
_entity.id
_entity.type
_entity.pdbx_description
1 polymer ?
#
loop_
_entity_poly.entity_id
_entity_poly.type
_entity_poly.pdbx_seq_one_letter_code
_entity_poly.pdbx_strand_id
1 'polypeptide(L)'
;LCLTRLDHVMNEEVRKTLNVAPVTEKMRESRLRWYCHVLRSNDTSMAKTALELNVRGLRPCGQPFTRCLDQLKDYMHLAKVTCRDAADHTKWKNRCKQADPTYYRPSNSWQFSIREKEE
;
A
#
# COMPACT_ATOMS: atom_id res chain seq x y z
N LEU A 1 10.85 -22.32 13.68
CA LEU A 1 10.69 -21.57 14.94
C LEU A 1 9.48 -20.65 14.76
N CYS A 2 8.38 -20.94 15.45
CA CYS A 2 7.17 -20.13 15.37
C CYS A 2 7.25 -19.04 16.44
N LEU A 3 7.13 -17.78 16.04
CA LEU A 3 7.01 -16.67 16.98
C LEU A 3 5.59 -16.66 17.55
N THR A 4 5.49 -16.59 18.86
CA THR A 4 4.24 -16.52 19.59
C THR A 4 4.09 -15.16 20.26
N ARG A 5 2.86 -14.81 20.66
CA ARG A 5 2.61 -13.53 21.37
C ARG A 5 3.37 -13.43 22.71
N LEU A 6 3.74 -14.56 23.31
CA LEU A 6 4.48 -14.63 24.58
C LEU A 6 5.95 -14.23 24.43
N ASP A 7 6.50 -14.28 23.21
CA ASP A 7 7.89 -13.93 22.97
C ASP A 7 8.13 -12.41 22.99
N HIS A 8 7.05 -11.61 23.04
CA HIS A 8 7.08 -10.14 23.10
C HIS A 8 8.00 -9.45 22.07
N VAL A 9 8.29 -10.14 20.96
CA VAL A 9 9.15 -9.65 19.88
C VAL A 9 8.47 -8.49 19.16
N MET A 10 9.23 -7.44 18.87
CA MET A 10 8.68 -6.26 18.21
C MET A 10 8.36 -6.57 16.75
N ASN A 11 7.24 -6.03 16.25
CA ASN A 11 6.84 -6.19 14.85
C ASN A 11 7.92 -5.75 13.84
N GLU A 12 8.78 -4.82 14.22
CA GLU A 12 9.91 -4.39 13.40
C GLU A 12 10.97 -5.51 13.24
N GLU A 13 11.28 -6.24 14.32
CA GLU A 13 12.22 -7.36 14.30
C GLU A 13 11.68 -8.54 13.50
N VAL A 14 10.38 -8.84 13.64
CA VAL A 14 9.70 -9.85 12.83
C VAL A 14 9.76 -9.50 11.34
N ARG A 15 9.56 -8.23 10.98
CA ARG A 15 9.65 -7.79 9.58
C ARG A 15 11.07 -7.80 9.04
N LYS A 16 12.07 -7.47 9.87
CA LYS A 16 13.49 -7.57 9.51
C LYS A 16 13.90 -9.01 9.22
N THR A 17 13.49 -9.96 10.07
CA THR A 17 13.79 -11.38 9.87
C THR A 17 13.07 -11.97 8.65
N LEU A 18 11.82 -11.57 8.41
CA LEU A 18 11.05 -12.00 7.24
C LEU A 18 11.31 -11.16 5.98
N ASN A 19 12.13 -10.12 6.09
CA ASN A 19 12.48 -9.20 5.02
C ASN A 19 11.25 -8.59 4.29
N VAL A 20 10.24 -8.21 5.08
CA VAL A 20 8.95 -7.67 4.61
C VAL A 20 8.93 -6.15 4.79
N ALA A 21 8.43 -5.42 3.80
CA ALA A 21 8.30 -3.96 3.90
C ALA A 21 7.32 -3.55 5.02
N PRO A 22 7.54 -2.39 5.67
CA PRO A 22 6.61 -1.87 6.66
C PRO A 22 5.21 -1.65 6.06
N VAL A 23 4.19 -1.90 6.88
CA VAL A 23 2.77 -1.83 6.46
C VAL A 23 2.39 -0.45 5.91
N THR A 24 2.98 0.61 6.45
CA THR A 24 2.75 2.00 6.02
C THR A 24 3.15 2.22 4.56
N GLU A 25 4.23 1.60 4.10
CA GLU A 25 4.67 1.69 2.70
C GLU A 25 3.76 0.88 1.76
N LYS A 26 3.29 -0.29 2.20
CA LYS A 26 2.30 -1.09 1.45
C LYS A 26 0.95 -0.38 1.35
N MET A 27 0.52 0.28 2.42
CA MET A 27 -0.68 1.12 2.40
C MET A 27 -0.52 2.30 1.43
N ARG A 28 0.64 2.98 1.44
CA ARG A 28 0.97 4.05 0.50
C ARG A 28 0.89 3.57 -0.95
N GLU A 29 1.55 2.46 -1.27
CA GLU A 29 1.53 1.86 -2.61
C GLU A 29 0.10 1.54 -3.07
N SER A 30 -0.69 0.92 -2.20
CA SER A 30 -2.08 0.54 -2.51
C SER A 30 -2.97 1.74 -2.78
N ARG A 31 -2.82 2.82 -1.99
CA ARG A 31 -3.54 4.08 -2.19
C ARG A 31 -3.15 4.77 -3.50
N LEU A 32 -1.86 4.83 -3.84
CA LEU A 32 -1.39 5.41 -5.11
C LEU A 32 -1.84 4.58 -6.32
N ARG A 33 -1.89 3.25 -6.21
CA ARG A 33 -2.42 2.37 -7.27
C ARG A 33 -3.92 2.60 -7.48
N TRP A 34 -4.69 2.69 -6.40
CA TRP A 34 -6.12 3.04 -6.47
C TRP A 34 -6.33 4.41 -7.12
N TYR A 35 -5.55 5.43 -6.72
CA TYR A 35 -5.69 6.77 -7.26
C TYR A 35 -5.39 6.83 -8.78
N CYS A 36 -4.34 6.16 -9.23
CA CYS A 36 -4.04 6.02 -10.67
C CYS A 36 -5.15 5.29 -11.43
N HIS A 37 -5.78 4.29 -10.81
CA HIS A 37 -6.94 3.63 -11.41
C HIS A 37 -8.12 4.59 -11.56
N VAL A 38 -8.43 5.39 -10.53
CA VAL A 38 -9.49 6.40 -10.59
C VAL A 38 -9.21 7.47 -11.64
N LEU A 39 -7.97 7.99 -11.72
CA LEU A 39 -7.60 9.00 -12.72
C LEU A 39 -7.75 8.53 -14.16
N ARG A 40 -7.46 7.25 -14.42
CA ARG A 40 -7.60 6.61 -15.74
C ARG A 40 -9.01 6.11 -16.04
N SER A 41 -9.90 6.12 -15.06
CA SER A 41 -11.28 5.74 -15.26
C SER A 41 -12.01 6.82 -16.07
N ASN A 42 -13.06 6.41 -16.78
CA ASN A 42 -13.92 7.33 -17.51
C ASN A 42 -14.48 8.40 -16.57
N ASP A 43 -14.76 9.58 -17.12
CA ASP A 43 -15.33 10.72 -16.39
C ASP A 43 -16.72 10.41 -15.81
N THR A 44 -17.42 9.45 -16.41
CA THR A 44 -18.71 8.93 -15.93
C THR A 44 -18.60 7.87 -14.84
N SER A 45 -17.38 7.43 -14.49
CA SER A 45 -17.23 6.44 -13.43
C SER A 45 -17.57 7.06 -12.08
N MET A 46 -18.38 6.34 -11.29
CA MET A 46 -18.78 6.79 -9.95
C MET A 46 -17.58 7.13 -9.06
N ALA A 47 -16.47 6.40 -9.20
CA ALA A 47 -15.25 6.63 -8.43
C ALA A 47 -14.62 7.99 -8.75
N LYS A 48 -14.59 8.40 -10.02
CA LYS A 48 -14.06 9.70 -10.45
C LYS A 48 -15.00 10.84 -10.09
N THR A 49 -16.31 10.65 -10.28
CA THR A 49 -17.32 11.59 -9.81
C THR A 49 -17.23 11.81 -8.29
N ALA A 50 -17.12 10.75 -7.50
CA ALA A 50 -17.00 10.85 -6.04
C ALA A 50 -15.68 11.51 -5.59
N LEU A 51 -14.59 11.33 -6.34
CA LEU A 51 -13.31 11.98 -6.08
C LEU A 51 -13.40 13.51 -6.27
N GLU A 52 -14.14 13.96 -7.29
CA GLU A 52 -14.32 15.37 -7.64
C GLU A 52 -15.45 16.06 -6.85
N LEU A 53 -16.37 15.26 -6.29
CA LEU A 53 -17.52 15.76 -5.56
C LEU A 53 -17.11 16.57 -4.33
N ASN A 54 -17.23 17.89 -4.42
CA ASN A 54 -17.12 18.76 -3.26
C ASN A 54 -18.49 18.92 -2.60
N VAL A 55 -18.78 18.08 -1.61
CA VAL A 55 -20.01 18.20 -0.80
C VAL A 55 -19.99 19.52 -0.05
N ARG A 56 -20.88 20.44 -0.40
CA ARG A 56 -21.09 21.68 0.36
C ARG A 56 -21.81 21.32 1.67
N GLY A 57 -21.15 21.56 2.79
CA GLY A 57 -21.69 21.36 4.13
C GLY A 57 -20.92 22.19 5.15
N LEU A 58 -21.57 22.50 6.28
CA LEU A 58 -20.92 23.14 7.41
C LEU A 58 -19.82 22.21 7.93
N ARG A 59 -18.59 22.72 8.04
CA ARG A 59 -17.49 21.94 8.62
C ARG A 59 -17.81 21.68 10.10
N PRO A 60 -17.64 20.46 10.62
CA PRO A 60 -17.72 20.22 12.05
C PRO A 60 -16.67 21.06 12.78
N CYS A 61 -17.06 21.68 13.89
CA CYS A 61 -16.15 22.44 14.74
C CYS A 61 -15.13 21.50 15.40
N GLY A 62 -13.83 21.78 15.25
CA GLY A 62 -12.74 20.96 15.77
C GLY A 62 -11.61 20.75 14.75
N GLN A 63 -10.61 19.91 15.08
CA GLN A 63 -9.58 19.52 14.12
C GLN A 63 -10.21 18.62 13.05
N PRO A 64 -10.23 19.04 11.77
CA PRO A 64 -10.73 18.18 10.72
C PRO A 64 -9.81 16.96 10.59
N PHE A 65 -10.39 15.77 10.45
CA PHE A 65 -9.61 14.60 10.04
C PHE A 65 -8.91 14.91 8.70
N THR A 66 -7.66 14.50 8.55
CA THR A 66 -6.93 14.66 7.28
C THR A 66 -7.70 13.95 6.18
N ARG A 67 -8.07 14.65 5.10
CA ARG A 67 -8.83 14.02 4.02
C ARG A 67 -7.91 12.97 3.37
N CYS A 68 -8.49 11.86 2.90
CA CYS A 68 -7.73 10.83 2.17
C CYS A 68 -6.91 11.45 1.02
N LEU A 69 -7.47 12.46 0.35
CA LEU A 69 -6.81 13.25 -0.68
C LEU A 69 -5.59 14.04 -0.19
N ASP A 70 -5.61 14.55 1.04
CA ASP A 70 -4.49 15.31 1.59
C ASP A 70 -3.31 14.37 1.89
N GLN A 71 -3.58 13.19 2.47
CA GLN A 71 -2.55 12.15 2.64
C GLN A 71 -2.01 11.63 1.30
N LEU A 72 -2.86 11.54 0.27
CA LEU A 72 -2.45 11.16 -1.08
C LEU A 72 -1.47 12.16 -1.70
N LYS A 73 -1.65 13.47 -1.47
CA LYS A 73 -0.72 14.51 -1.95
C LYS A 73 0.68 14.31 -1.36
N ASP A 74 0.74 14.03 -0.06
CA ASP A 74 2.03 13.76 0.61
C ASP A 74 2.70 12.52 0.03
N TYR A 75 1.93 11.45 -0.22
CA TYR A 75 2.45 10.24 -0.86
C TYR A 75 2.93 10.46 -2.29
N MET A 76 2.21 11.26 -3.07
CA MET A 76 2.61 11.65 -4.42
C MET A 76 3.90 12.48 -4.42
N HIS A 77 4.03 13.40 -3.46
CA HIS A 77 5.24 14.17 -3.25
C HIS A 77 6.43 13.25 -2.89
N LEU A 78 6.23 12.31 -1.95
CA LEU A 78 7.25 11.33 -1.56
C LEU A 78 7.68 10.42 -2.73
N ALA A 79 6.73 9.96 -3.56
CA ALA A 79 7.01 9.14 -4.74
C ALA A 79 7.57 9.96 -5.92
N LYS A 80 7.56 11.29 -5.82
CA LYS A 80 7.91 12.24 -6.89
C LYS A 80 7.10 11.94 -8.16
N VAL A 81 5.79 11.83 -8.01
CA VAL A 81 4.81 11.53 -9.06
C VAL A 81 3.73 12.61 -9.09
N THR A 82 3.28 12.99 -10.27
CA THR A 82 2.21 13.97 -10.49
C THR A 82 1.00 13.32 -11.15
N CYS A 83 -0.20 13.94 -11.08
CA CYS A 83 -1.40 13.39 -11.72
C CYS A 83 -1.23 13.17 -13.23
N ARG A 84 -0.38 13.97 -13.89
CA ARG A 84 -0.07 13.82 -15.33
C ARG A 84 0.66 12.52 -15.65
N ASP A 85 1.44 12.01 -14.70
CA ASP A 85 2.16 10.74 -14.84
C ASP A 85 1.22 9.53 -14.76
N ALA A 86 -0.06 9.71 -14.38
CA ALA A 86 -1.02 8.61 -14.27
C ALA A 86 -1.34 7.96 -15.62
N ALA A 87 -1.16 8.68 -16.74
CA ALA A 87 -1.33 8.12 -18.08
C ALA A 87 -0.26 7.06 -18.41
N ASP A 88 0.98 7.26 -17.93
CA ASP A 88 2.06 6.29 -18.08
C ASP A 88 2.03 5.28 -16.93
N HIS A 89 1.32 4.17 -17.16
CA HIS A 89 1.18 3.09 -16.18
C HIS A 89 2.53 2.52 -15.73
N THR A 90 3.53 2.45 -16.62
CA THR A 90 4.84 1.84 -16.32
C THR A 90 5.63 2.76 -15.40
N LYS A 91 5.66 4.06 -15.71
CA LYS A 91 6.28 5.08 -14.85
C LYS A 91 5.61 5.13 -13.48
N TRP A 92 4.28 5.15 -13.44
CA TRP A 92 3.55 5.18 -12.17
C TRP A 92 3.83 3.94 -11.31
N LYS A 93 3.75 2.75 -11.92
CA LYS A 93 4.03 1.48 -11.24
C LYS A 93 5.45 1.47 -10.66
N ASN A 94 6.45 1.86 -11.45
CA ASN A 94 7.84 1.83 -10.99
C ASN A 94 8.13 2.84 -9.87
N ARG A 95 7.48 4.01 -9.88
CA ARG A 95 7.68 5.05 -8.86
C ARG A 95 6.91 4.80 -7.57
N CYS A 96 5.77 4.13 -7.64
CA CYS A 96 4.93 3.82 -6.49
C CYS A 96 5.20 2.43 -5.90
N LYS A 97 5.85 1.54 -6.65
CA LYS A 97 6.18 0.19 -6.17
C LYS A 97 7.16 0.26 -5.02
N GLN A 98 6.75 -0.23 -3.86
CA GLN A 98 7.69 -0.53 -2.80
C GLN A 98 8.10 -1.99 -2.95
N ALA A 99 9.39 -2.21 -3.23
CA ALA A 99 9.92 -3.56 -3.25
C ALA A 99 9.83 -4.14 -1.83
N ASP A 100 9.23 -5.32 -1.69
CA ASP A 100 9.67 -6.19 -0.60
C ASP A 100 11.12 -6.56 -0.94
N PRO A 101 12.08 -6.38 -0.01
CA PRO A 101 13.48 -6.61 -0.31
C PRO A 101 13.79 -8.05 -0.76
N THR A 102 12.85 -8.99 -0.65
CA THR A 102 12.91 -10.33 -1.26
C THR A 102 11.65 -10.65 -2.06
N TYR A 103 11.75 -10.62 -3.40
CA TYR A 103 10.79 -11.30 -4.28
C TYR A 103 11.04 -12.82 -4.38
N TYR A 104 12.07 -13.36 -3.70
CA TYR A 104 12.22 -14.80 -3.57
C TYR A 104 11.16 -15.34 -2.60
N ARG A 105 9.98 -15.66 -3.14
CA ARG A 105 9.07 -16.63 -2.55
C ARG A 105 9.86 -17.93 -2.44
N PRO A 106 10.15 -18.48 -1.25
CA PRO A 106 10.70 -19.82 -1.17
C PRO A 106 9.67 -20.73 -1.83
N SER A 107 10.06 -21.36 -2.93
CA SER A 107 9.34 -22.51 -3.49
C SER A 107 9.09 -23.47 -2.34
N ASN A 108 7.83 -23.58 -1.91
CA ASN A 108 7.15 -24.56 -1.05
C ASN A 108 8.00 -25.61 -0.27
N SER A 109 9.20 -25.29 0.22
CA SER A 109 10.08 -26.25 0.91
C SER A 109 9.52 -26.58 2.30
N TRP A 110 8.65 -25.72 2.82
CA TRP A 110 7.87 -25.95 4.02
C TRP A 110 6.83 -27.07 3.88
N GLN A 111 6.42 -27.45 2.66
CA GLN A 111 5.57 -28.63 2.43
C GLN A 111 6.35 -29.95 2.37
N PHE A 112 7.64 -29.91 2.01
CA PHE A 112 8.48 -31.11 1.96
C PHE A 112 9.00 -31.53 3.34
N SER A 113 9.35 -30.57 4.22
CA SER A 113 9.79 -30.92 5.58
C SER A 113 8.69 -31.47 6.49
N ILE A 114 7.40 -31.31 6.15
CA ILE A 114 6.28 -31.90 6.90
C ILE A 114 6.17 -33.41 6.62
N ARG A 115 6.63 -33.89 5.46
CA ARG A 115 6.43 -35.27 5.02
C ARG A 115 7.58 -36.22 5.35
N GLU A 116 8.77 -35.70 5.66
CA GLU A 116 9.95 -36.49 6.07
C GLU A 116 10.05 -36.71 7.60
N LYS A 117 9.12 -36.16 8.39
CA LYS A 117 9.08 -36.31 9.85
C LYS A 117 8.02 -37.31 10.34
N GLU A 118 7.35 -38.00 9.42
CA GLU A 118 6.33 -39.03 9.70
C GLU A 118 6.81 -40.47 9.36
N GLU A 119 8.08 -40.66 9.00
CA GLU A 119 8.79 -41.96 8.95
C GLU A 119 9.84 -42.04 10.06
#